data_AF-A0AAN8TUP8-F1
#
_entry.id   AF-A0AAN8TUP8-F1
#
_cell.length_a   1.000
_cell.length_b   1.000
_cell.length_c   1.000
_cell.angle_alpha   90.00
_cell.angle_beta   90.00
_cell.angle_gamma   90.00
#
_symmetry.space_group_name_H-M   'P 1'
#
loop_
_entity.id
_entity.type
_entity.pdbx_description
1 polymer ?
#
loop_
_entity_poly.entity_id
_entity_poly.type
_entity_poly.pdbx_seq_one_letter_code
_entity_poly.pdbx_strand_id
1 'polypeptide(L)'
;MPEGYASNLGKWAYMNKGKFIGMKSHDCHVLMETLIPIAFSHLHESIWKPIIEISLFFKDLCSEKLLESSLDKMEENIPVTTTKLEKIFPCGFFDVMEHLPIHLVQEARLGGLVQIRWMYLFEIFTKLYIFTNSFIY
;
A
#
# COMPACT_ATOMS: atom_id res chain seq x y z
N MET A 1 -14.69 10.68 6.83
CA MET A 1 -13.80 9.67 7.44
C MET A 1 -14.66 8.79 8.34
N PRO A 2 -14.87 7.49 8.02
CA PRO A 2 -15.63 6.62 8.91
C PRO A 2 -14.68 5.96 9.93
N GLU A 3 -15.06 6.05 11.20
CA GLU A 3 -14.39 5.42 12.34
C GLU A 3 -14.49 3.89 12.24
N GLY A 4 -13.35 3.20 12.38
CA GLY A 4 -13.26 1.74 12.26
C GLY A 4 -11.96 1.22 11.62
N TYR A 5 -11.11 2.13 11.15
CA TYR A 5 -10.00 1.92 10.21
C TYR A 5 -8.90 0.92 10.61
N ALA A 6 -8.79 0.50 11.87
CA ALA A 6 -7.84 -0.54 12.30
C ALA A 6 -8.23 -1.18 13.64
N SER A 7 -9.52 -1.13 14.02
CA SER A 7 -9.93 -1.37 15.41
C SER A 7 -9.78 -2.81 15.89
N ASN A 8 -9.38 -3.78 15.04
CA ASN A 8 -9.17 -5.15 15.47
C ASN A 8 -8.25 -5.98 14.55
N LEU A 9 -6.95 -5.64 14.49
CA LEU A 9 -5.92 -6.44 13.80
C LEU A 9 -5.90 -7.92 14.24
N GLY A 10 -6.29 -8.18 15.49
CA GLY A 10 -6.41 -9.53 16.05
C GLY A 10 -7.42 -10.42 15.34
N LYS A 11 -8.40 -9.85 14.62
CA LYS A 11 -9.36 -10.64 13.82
C LYS A 11 -8.72 -11.30 12.61
N TRP A 12 -7.66 -10.71 12.07
CA TRP A 12 -6.96 -11.23 10.90
C TRP A 12 -5.69 -11.99 11.27
N ALA A 13 -5.13 -11.73 12.44
CA ALA A 13 -3.95 -12.42 12.94
C ALA A 13 -4.29 -13.85 13.37
N TYR A 14 -4.04 -14.82 12.49
CA TYR A 14 -4.06 -16.23 12.84
C TYR A 14 -2.76 -16.60 13.56
N MET A 15 -2.75 -16.30 14.86
CA MET A 15 -1.58 -16.41 15.75
C MET A 15 -0.95 -17.80 15.75
N ASN A 16 -1.74 -18.86 15.58
CA ASN A 16 -1.25 -20.24 15.62
C ASN A 16 -0.36 -20.62 14.41
N LYS A 17 -0.40 -19.86 13.31
CA LYS A 17 0.54 -20.03 12.18
C LYS A 17 1.31 -18.75 11.84
N GLY A 18 1.19 -17.69 12.63
CA GLY A 18 1.80 -16.39 12.34
C GLY A 18 1.37 -15.81 10.98
N LYS A 19 0.13 -16.06 10.55
CA LYS A 19 -0.40 -15.63 9.24
C LYS A 19 -1.52 -14.62 9.41
N PHE A 20 -1.63 -13.69 8.48
CA PHE A 20 -2.85 -12.89 8.32
C PHE A 20 -3.82 -13.61 7.39
N ILE A 21 -5.08 -13.74 7.78
CA ILE A 21 -6.14 -14.41 6.99
C ILE A 21 -7.37 -13.52 6.95
N GLY A 22 -8.04 -13.45 5.79
CA GLY A 22 -9.32 -12.75 5.64
C GLY A 22 -9.21 -11.22 5.54
N MET A 23 -8.01 -10.70 5.28
CA MET A 23 -7.83 -9.28 4.95
C MET A 23 -8.35 -9.00 3.55
N LYS A 24 -9.11 -7.92 3.38
CA LYS A 24 -9.40 -7.39 2.05
C LYS A 24 -8.16 -6.63 1.55
N SER A 25 -8.08 -6.42 0.24
CA SER A 25 -7.04 -5.58 -0.37
C SER A 25 -6.89 -4.21 0.32
N HIS A 26 -7.99 -3.70 0.90
CA HIS A 26 -8.03 -2.35 1.49
C HIS A 26 -7.25 -2.37 2.79
N ASP A 27 -7.57 -3.37 3.61
CA ASP A 27 -6.93 -3.60 4.89
C ASP A 27 -5.43 -3.89 4.69
N CYS A 28 -5.05 -4.57 3.60
CA CYS A 28 -3.65 -4.78 3.23
C CYS A 28 -2.96 -3.46 2.84
N HIS A 29 -3.62 -2.57 2.11
CA HIS A 29 -3.08 -1.27 1.74
C HIS A 29 -2.86 -0.39 2.97
N VAL A 30 -3.87 -0.30 3.85
CA VAL A 30 -3.76 0.39 5.14
C VAL A 30 -2.59 -0.17 5.95
N LEU A 31 -2.46 -1.49 6.01
CA LEU A 31 -1.38 -2.16 6.74
C LEU A 31 -0.02 -1.82 6.14
N MET A 32 0.10 -1.80 4.80
CA MET A 32 1.32 -1.43 4.10
C MET A 32 1.73 0.02 4.34
N GLU A 33 0.78 0.96 4.32
CA GLU A 33 1.05 2.39 4.48
C GLU A 33 1.34 2.81 5.93
N THR A 34 0.71 2.14 6.91
CA THR A 34 0.69 2.65 8.30
C THR A 34 1.30 1.69 9.32
N LEU A 35 1.07 0.39 9.20
CA LEU A 35 1.40 -0.58 10.24
C LEU A 35 2.75 -1.25 10.01
N ILE A 36 3.14 -1.49 8.76
CA ILE A 36 4.47 -2.02 8.42
C ILE A 36 5.60 -1.14 9.00
N PRO A 37 5.58 0.20 8.82
CA PRO A 37 6.59 1.08 9.42
C PRO A 37 6.70 0.96 10.94
N ILE A 38 5.57 0.81 11.63
CA ILE A 38 5.50 0.74 13.09
C ILE A 38 5.93 -0.64 13.58
N ALA A 39 5.44 -1.71 12.94
CA ALA A 39 5.71 -3.09 13.32
C ALA A 39 7.19 -3.45 13.21
N PHE A 40 7.89 -2.88 12.22
CA PHE A 40 9.30 -3.18 11.97
C PHE A 40 10.28 -2.12 12.52
N SER A 41 9.78 -1.10 13.22
CA SER A 41 10.59 0.00 13.80
C SER A 41 11.70 -0.44 14.76
N HIS A 42 11.60 -1.65 15.32
CA HIS A 42 12.59 -2.24 16.23
C HIS A 42 13.66 -3.10 15.53
N LEU A 43 13.59 -3.25 14.20
CA LEU A 43 14.63 -3.94 13.44
C LEU A 43 15.91 -3.09 13.33
N HIS A 44 16.99 -3.69 12.82
CA HIS A 44 18.20 -2.93 12.52
C HIS A 44 17.91 -1.87 11.45
N GLU A 45 18.59 -0.72 11.55
CA GLU A 45 18.36 0.44 10.70
C GLU A 45 18.48 0.15 9.20
N SER A 46 19.40 -0.74 8.85
CA SER A 46 19.58 -1.21 7.47
C SER A 46 18.38 -1.98 6.92
N ILE A 47 17.48 -2.47 7.78
CA ILE A 47 16.31 -3.28 7.41
C ILE A 47 15.04 -2.45 7.46
N TRP A 48 14.78 -1.71 8.54
CA TRP A 48 13.51 -0.98 8.65
C TRP A 48 13.47 0.26 7.75
N LYS A 49 14.60 0.92 7.47
CA LYS A 49 14.61 2.12 6.61
C LYS A 49 14.05 1.84 5.21
N PRO A 50 14.51 0.82 4.45
CA PRO A 50 13.95 0.54 3.14
C PRO A 50 12.47 0.14 3.19
N ILE A 51 12.06 -0.54 4.26
CA ILE A 51 10.66 -0.90 4.52
C ILE A 51 9.80 0.36 4.72
N ILE A 52 10.30 1.36 5.45
CA ILE A 52 9.58 2.64 5.62
C ILE A 52 9.58 3.45 4.32
N GLU A 53 10.70 3.50 3.61
CA GLU A 53 10.81 4.21 2.32
C GLU A 53 9.77 3.69 1.31
N ILE A 54 9.56 2.37 1.21
CA ILE A 54 8.54 1.81 0.31
C ILE A 54 7.11 2.05 0.80
N SER A 55 6.86 1.99 2.12
CA SER A 55 5.55 2.34 2.69
C SER A 55 5.18 3.81 2.44
N LEU A 56 6.14 4.72 2.60
CA LEU A 56 5.95 6.14 2.33
C LEU A 56 5.73 6.41 0.83
N PHE A 57 6.44 5.69 -0.05
CA PHE A 57 6.21 5.77 -1.48
C PHE A 57 4.75 5.45 -1.85
N PHE A 58 4.20 4.34 -1.36
CA PHE A 58 2.80 3.99 -1.66
C PHE A 58 1.82 4.98 -1.05
N LYS A 59 2.10 5.48 0.16
CA LYS A 59 1.28 6.51 0.80
C LYS A 59 1.24 7.81 0.00
N ASP A 60 2.38 8.25 -0.54
CA ASP A 60 2.47 9.46 -1.35
C ASP A 60 1.81 9.25 -2.72
N LEU A 61 1.98 8.08 -3.33
CA LEU A 61 1.34 7.69 -4.59
C LEU A 61 -0.19 7.66 -4.47
N CYS A 62 -0.68 7.22 -3.32
CA CYS A 62 -2.09 7.14 -2.98
C CYS A 62 -2.58 8.40 -2.24
N SER A 63 -1.90 9.54 -2.35
CA SER A 63 -2.41 10.81 -1.84
C SER A 63 -3.56 11.36 -2.70
N GLU A 64 -4.51 12.06 -2.08
CA GLU A 64 -5.59 12.77 -2.77
C GLU A 64 -5.05 13.86 -3.73
N LYS A 65 -3.83 14.35 -3.48
CA LYS A 65 -3.15 15.35 -4.29
C LYS A 65 -1.76 14.87 -4.68
N LEU A 66 -1.55 14.64 -5.96
CA LEU A 66 -0.23 14.37 -6.54
C LEU A 66 0.35 15.68 -7.10
N LEU A 67 1.39 16.20 -6.44
CA LEU A 67 2.17 17.33 -6.94
C LEU A 67 3.29 16.82 -7.85
N GLU A 68 3.53 17.51 -8.97
CA GLU A 68 4.56 17.13 -9.94
C GLU A 68 5.96 17.07 -9.29
N SER A 69 6.31 18.06 -8.47
CA SER A 69 7.56 18.04 -7.69
C SER A 69 7.70 16.89 -6.69
N SER A 70 6.59 16.29 -6.25
CA SER A 70 6.62 15.07 -5.43
C SER A 70 6.84 13.84 -6.29
N LEU A 71 6.21 13.79 -7.48
CA LEU A 71 6.40 12.70 -8.45
C LEU A 71 7.87 12.62 -8.91
N ASP A 72 8.52 13.76 -9.16
CA ASP A 72 9.94 13.79 -9.55
C ASP A 72 10.84 13.12 -8.50
N LYS A 73 10.60 13.46 -7.22
CA LYS A 73 11.34 12.85 -6.10
C LYS A 73 11.01 11.37 -5.95
N MET A 74 9.76 10.98 -6.18
CA MET A 74 9.37 9.57 -6.11
C MET A 74 10.04 8.75 -7.21
N GLU A 75 10.10 9.28 -8.43
CA GLU A 75 10.75 8.63 -9.59
C GLU A 75 12.26 8.44 -9.36
N GLU A 76 12.93 9.41 -8.74
CA GLU A 76 14.35 9.31 -8.39
C GLU A 76 14.60 8.30 -7.25
N ASN A 77 13.74 8.28 -6.22
CA ASN A 77 13.97 7.49 -5.02
C ASN A 77 13.52 6.02 -5.16
N ILE A 78 12.48 5.72 -5.95
CA ILE A 78 11.90 4.38 -5.99
C ILE A 78 12.90 3.29 -6.44
N PRO A 79 13.74 3.46 -7.47
CA PRO A 79 14.70 2.42 -7.87
C PRO A 79 15.75 2.16 -6.78
N VAL A 80 16.14 3.22 -6.05
CA VAL A 80 17.09 3.12 -4.93
C VAL A 80 16.48 2.33 -3.78
N THR A 81 15.23 2.63 -3.42
CA THR A 81 14.48 1.91 -2.39
C THR A 81 14.32 0.43 -2.74
N THR A 82 13.90 0.12 -3.97
CA THR A 82 13.74 -1.25 -4.48
C THR A 82 15.06 -2.02 -4.39
N THR A 83 16.17 -1.41 -4.82
CA THR A 83 17.52 -2.02 -4.72
C THR A 83 17.95 -2.27 -3.27
N LYS A 84 17.59 -1.39 -2.33
CA LYS A 84 17.88 -1.63 -0.89
C LYS A 84 17.08 -2.81 -0.35
N LEU A 85 15.83 -2.97 -0.78
CA LEU A 85 14.98 -4.10 -0.40
C LEU A 85 15.50 -5.42 -0.98
N GLU A 86 15.97 -5.43 -2.24
CA GLU A 86 16.63 -6.60 -2.84
C GLU A 86 17.81 -7.14 -2.03
N LYS A 87 18.56 -6.24 -1.38
CA LYS A 87 19.70 -6.63 -0.53
C LYS A 87 19.27 -7.25 0.80
N ILE A 88 18.05 -6.99 1.24
CA ILE A 88 17.50 -7.47 2.53
C ILE A 88 16.80 -8.81 2.34
N PHE A 89 16.00 -8.94 1.29
CA PHE A 89 15.18 -10.12 1.06
C PHE A 89 15.94 -11.19 0.26
N PRO A 90 15.61 -12.48 0.42
CA PRO A 90 16.24 -13.55 -0.36
C PRO A 90 16.00 -13.36 -1.86
N CYS A 91 16.94 -13.77 -2.74
CA CYS A 91 16.77 -13.67 -4.19
C CYS A 91 15.46 -14.30 -4.74
N GLY A 92 14.88 -15.28 -4.05
CA GLY A 92 13.60 -15.90 -4.45
C GLY A 92 12.35 -15.06 -4.12
N PHE A 93 12.52 -13.94 -3.42
CA PHE A 93 11.44 -13.00 -3.07
C PHE A 93 11.36 -11.82 -4.04
N PHE A 94 12.42 -11.52 -4.78
CA PHE A 94 12.48 -10.40 -5.70
C PHE A 94 12.44 -10.91 -7.15
N ASP A 95 11.28 -10.83 -7.77
CA ASP A 95 11.04 -11.07 -9.17
C ASP A 95 10.64 -9.76 -9.90
N VAL A 96 10.10 -9.88 -11.12
CA VAL A 96 9.73 -8.72 -11.94
C VAL A 96 8.59 -7.92 -11.30
N MET A 97 7.73 -8.55 -10.49
CA MET A 97 6.57 -7.93 -9.86
C MET A 97 6.98 -6.91 -8.79
N GLU A 98 8.06 -7.14 -8.06
CA GLU A 98 8.59 -6.24 -7.03
C GLU A 98 9.21 -4.96 -7.63
N HIS A 99 9.46 -4.95 -8.95
CA HIS A 99 9.97 -3.80 -9.70
C HIS A 99 8.87 -2.91 -10.30
N LEU A 100 7.62 -3.37 -10.32
CA LEU A 100 6.48 -2.59 -10.81
C LEU A 100 6.33 -1.19 -10.18
N PRO A 101 6.65 -0.95 -8.89
CA PRO A 101 6.58 0.38 -8.29
C PRO A 101 7.36 1.46 -9.06
N ILE A 102 8.43 1.09 -9.75
CA ILE A 102 9.24 2.03 -10.55
C ILE A 102 8.40 2.65 -11.69
N HIS A 103 7.50 1.88 -12.29
CA HIS A 103 6.65 2.35 -13.38
C HIS A 103 5.41 3.10 -12.89
N LEU A 104 4.99 2.87 -11.64
CA LEU A 104 3.77 3.49 -11.09
C LEU A 104 3.83 5.03 -11.06
N VAL A 105 5.01 5.61 -10.88
CA VAL A 105 5.17 7.07 -10.88
C VAL A 105 4.88 7.66 -12.26
N GLN A 106 5.38 7.00 -13.31
CA GLN A 106 5.13 7.41 -14.69
C GLN A 106 3.67 7.21 -15.07
N GLU A 107 3.06 6.10 -14.63
CA GLU A 107 1.64 5.86 -14.82
C GLU A 107 0.76 6.89 -14.11
N ALA A 108 1.14 7.33 -12.91
CA ALA A 108 0.46 8.38 -12.17
C ALA A 108 0.58 9.75 -12.86
N ARG A 109 1.75 10.05 -13.44
CA ARG A 109 1.97 11.29 -14.21
C ARG A 109 1.12 11.32 -15.48
N LEU A 110 0.99 10.19 -16.18
CA LEU A 110 0.21 10.09 -17.42
C LEU A 110 -1.30 9.97 -17.21
N GLY A 111 -1.72 9.24 -16.18
CA GLY A 111 -3.14 8.91 -15.97
C GLY A 111 -3.81 9.56 -14.77
N GLY A 112 -3.12 10.47 -14.06
CA GLY A 112 -3.65 11.14 -12.88
C GLY A 112 -3.70 10.25 -11.63
N LEU A 113 -4.55 10.63 -10.67
CA LEU A 113 -4.61 10.00 -9.34
C LEU A 113 -4.78 8.48 -9.42
N VAL A 114 -3.79 7.76 -8.87
CA VAL A 114 -3.73 6.29 -8.85
C VAL A 114 -4.93 5.68 -8.12
N GLN A 115 -5.43 6.37 -7.08
CA GLN A 115 -6.62 5.99 -6.31
C GLN A 115 -7.88 5.77 -7.18
N ILE A 116 -8.02 6.49 -8.29
CA ILE A 116 -9.21 6.43 -9.16
C ILE A 116 -9.10 5.26 -10.16
N ARG A 117 -7.87 4.84 -10.49
CA ARG A 117 -7.58 3.82 -11.50
C ARG A 117 -7.37 2.43 -10.94
N TRP A 118 -7.09 2.32 -9.65
CA TRP A 118 -7.12 1.02 -8.98
C TRP A 118 -8.55 0.49 -8.97
N MET A 119 -8.71 -0.83 -9.10
CA MET A 119 -9.99 -1.57 -9.17
C MET A 119 -10.94 -1.33 -7.96
N TYR A 120 -10.57 -0.44 -7.04
CA TYR A 120 -11.32 0.00 -5.86
C TYR A 120 -12.67 0.61 -6.16
N LEU A 121 -12.79 1.42 -7.22
CA LEU A 121 -14.03 2.11 -7.51
C LEU A 121 -15.17 1.13 -7.84
N PHE A 122 -14.88 -0.01 -8.45
CA PHE A 122 -15.90 -1.03 -8.70
C PHE A 122 -16.44 -1.60 -7.38
N GLU A 123 -15.58 -1.96 -6.42
CA GLU A 123 -16.03 -2.47 -5.11
C GLU A 123 -16.74 -1.40 -4.26
N ILE A 124 -16.35 -0.13 -4.37
CA ILE A 124 -16.99 0.99 -3.66
C ILE A 124 -18.36 1.30 -4.28
N PHE A 125 -18.49 1.34 -5.60
CA PHE A 125 -19.76 1.54 -6.29
C PHE A 125 -20.73 0.38 -6.05
N THR A 126 -20.27 -0.87 -6.06
CA THR A 126 -21.14 -2.02 -5.74
C THR A 126 -21.62 -1.96 -4.29
N LYS A 127 -20.76 -1.59 -3.33
CA LYS A 127 -21.18 -1.42 -1.93
C LYS A 127 -22.16 -0.26 -1.73
N LEU A 128 -21.93 0.89 -2.38
CA LEU A 128 -22.85 2.03 -2.34
C LEU A 128 -24.19 1.69 -2.99
N TYR A 129 -24.19 0.98 -4.13
CA TYR A 129 -25.41 0.57 -4.84
C TYR A 129 -26.24 -0.43 -4.03
N ILE A 130 -25.59 -1.37 -3.32
CA ILE A 130 -26.28 -2.29 -2.40
C ILE A 130 -26.82 -1.51 -1.19
N PHE A 131 -26.04 -0.60 -0.62
CA PHE A 131 -26.44 0.19 0.55
C PHE A 131 -27.59 1.16 0.23
N THR A 132 -27.64 1.76 -0.96
CA THR A 132 -28.76 2.63 -1.36
C THR A 132 -30.02 1.84 -1.74
N ASN A 133 -29.89 0.62 -2.28
CA ASN A 133 -31.05 -0.24 -2.57
C ASN A 133 -31.61 -0.96 -1.34
N SER A 134 -30.85 -1.06 -0.24
CA SER A 134 -31.34 -1.61 1.03
C SER A 134 -32.11 -0.61 1.91
N PHE A 135 -32.34 0.63 1.45
CA PHE A 135 -33.18 1.63 2.12
C PHE A 135 -34.46 1.99 1.34
N ILE A 136 -34.82 1.21 0.30
CA ILE A 136 -36.04 1.45 -0.50
C ILE A 136 -37.04 0.26 -0.47
N TYR A 137 -36.83 -0.77 0.36
CA TYR A 137 -37.89 -1.74 0.70
C TYR A 137 -37.88 -2.10 2.18
#